data_AF-A0A3B0TQA4-F1
#
_entry.id   AF-A0A3B0TQA4-F1
#
_cell.length_a   1.000
_cell.length_b   1.000
_cell.length_c   1.000
_cell.angle_alpha   90.00
_cell.angle_beta   90.00
_cell.angle_gamma   90.00
#
_symmetry.space_group_name_H-M   'P 1'
#
loop_
_entity.id
_entity.type
_entity.pdbx_description
1 polymer ?
#
loop_
_entity_poly.entity_id
_entity_poly.type
_entity_poly.pdbx_seq_one_letter_code
_entity_poly.pdbx_strand_id
1 'polypeptide(L)'
;MAEQLVFSKIYTFKEVLKSALAYFDGDELAATTWINKYAMKNKNGEFLESTPHNMHQRMATEFARIEKKYLGKGKSTEGLSVYGKKREFLSEQAIFEMFKDFKYIIPQGSVMSSLGNKNTIASLSNCVVVPPVYDSYGGIFYTDQQLAQLFKRRCGVGVDLSNL
;
A
#
# COMPACT_ATOMS: atom_id res chain seq x y z
N MET A 1 -3.94 31.69 -7.57
CA MET A 1 -3.87 30.60 -8.57
C MET A 1 -5.12 29.77 -8.39
N ALA A 2 -5.97 29.67 -9.42
CA ALA A 2 -7.18 28.86 -9.34
C ALA A 2 -6.78 27.39 -9.27
N GLU A 3 -7.08 26.70 -8.17
CA GLU A 3 -7.01 25.25 -8.11
C GLU A 3 -8.04 24.70 -9.10
N GLN A 4 -7.56 24.20 -10.25
CA GLN A 4 -8.40 23.41 -11.14
C GLN A 4 -8.90 22.20 -10.36
N LEU A 5 -10.21 22.10 -10.18
CA LEU A 5 -10.87 20.90 -9.68
C LEU A 5 -10.65 19.77 -10.69
N VAL A 6 -9.58 19.00 -10.52
CA VAL A 6 -9.33 17.80 -11.31
C VAL A 6 -10.25 16.71 -10.78
N PHE A 7 -11.40 16.55 -11.42
CA PHE A 7 -12.28 15.42 -11.13
C PHE A 7 -11.59 14.12 -11.57
N SER A 8 -11.48 13.17 -10.64
CA SER A 8 -10.94 11.85 -10.96
C SER A 8 -11.88 11.14 -11.93
N LYS A 9 -11.33 10.58 -13.01
CA LYS A 9 -12.10 9.79 -13.97
C LYS A 9 -12.70 8.57 -13.27
N ILE A 10 -14.00 8.39 -13.42
CA ILE A 10 -14.73 7.24 -12.90
C ILE A 10 -14.79 6.16 -13.98
N TYR A 11 -14.62 4.90 -13.58
CA TYR A 11 -14.71 3.74 -14.46
C TYR A 11 -15.87 2.83 -14.04
N THR A 12 -16.53 2.24 -15.03
CA THR A 12 -17.54 1.20 -14.82
C THR A 12 -16.87 -0.14 -14.54
N PHE A 13 -17.55 -1.04 -13.83
CA PHE A 13 -17.05 -2.38 -13.57
C PHE A 13 -16.64 -3.12 -14.86
N LYS A 14 -17.41 -2.97 -15.94
CA LYS A 14 -17.13 -3.63 -17.23
C LYS A 14 -15.83 -3.13 -17.86
N GLU A 15 -15.55 -1.82 -17.77
CA GLU A 15 -14.29 -1.25 -18.26
C GLU A 15 -13.12 -1.77 -17.44
N VAL A 16 -13.22 -1.70 -16.11
CA VAL A 16 -12.17 -2.17 -15.18
C VAL A 16 -11.89 -3.66 -15.38
N LEU A 17 -12.94 -4.48 -15.54
CA LEU A 17 -12.80 -5.91 -15.80
C LEU A 17 -12.08 -6.18 -17.12
N LYS A 18 -12.47 -5.49 -18.20
CA LYS A 18 -11.82 -5.63 -19.50
C LYS A 18 -10.33 -5.28 -19.44
N SER A 19 -9.97 -4.18 -18.79
CA SER A 19 -8.56 -3.76 -18.68
C SER A 19 -7.76 -4.62 -17.71
N ALA A 20 -8.35 -5.12 -16.63
CA ALA A 20 -7.68 -6.05 -15.72
C ALA A 20 -7.44 -7.41 -16.38
N LEU A 21 -8.42 -7.96 -17.12
CA LEU A 21 -8.25 -9.20 -17.88
C LEU A 21 -7.14 -9.06 -18.92
N ALA A 22 -7.10 -7.96 -19.67
CA ALA A 22 -6.04 -7.70 -20.63
C ALA A 22 -4.65 -7.59 -19.96
N TYR A 23 -4.58 -7.07 -18.73
CA TYR A 23 -3.34 -6.95 -17.98
C TYR A 23 -2.81 -8.32 -17.49
N PHE A 24 -3.71 -9.23 -17.10
CA PHE A 24 -3.37 -10.56 -16.61
C PHE A 24 -3.51 -11.65 -17.67
N ASP A 25 -3.37 -11.31 -18.96
CA ASP A 25 -3.40 -12.25 -20.09
C ASP A 25 -4.64 -13.19 -20.10
N GLY A 26 -5.79 -12.68 -19.65
CA GLY A 26 -7.05 -13.42 -19.57
C GLY A 26 -7.28 -14.20 -18.27
N ASP A 27 -6.40 -14.11 -17.27
CA ASP A 27 -6.61 -14.72 -15.95
C ASP A 27 -7.73 -13.99 -15.18
N GLU A 28 -8.91 -14.62 -15.16
CA GLU A 28 -10.09 -14.09 -14.48
C GLU A 28 -9.93 -14.01 -12.96
N LEU A 29 -9.20 -14.95 -12.34
CA LEU A 29 -9.05 -14.98 -10.88
C LEU A 29 -8.13 -13.83 -10.43
N ALA A 30 -7.02 -13.61 -11.12
CA ALA A 30 -6.13 -12.49 -10.85
C ALA A 30 -6.83 -11.14 -11.09
N ALA A 31 -7.53 -11.01 -12.22
CA ALA A 31 -8.25 -9.81 -12.58
C ALA A 31 -9.33 -9.47 -11.54
N THR A 32 -10.23 -10.41 -11.23
CA THR A 32 -11.31 -10.18 -10.26
C THR A 32 -10.78 -9.97 -8.85
N THR A 33 -9.70 -10.66 -8.46
CA THR A 33 -9.06 -10.44 -7.16
C THR A 33 -8.55 -9.00 -7.05
N TRP A 34 -7.85 -8.50 -8.08
CA TRP A 34 -7.37 -7.13 -8.08
C TRP A 34 -8.51 -6.10 -7.99
N ILE A 35 -9.56 -6.27 -8.80
CA ILE A 35 -10.75 -5.41 -8.82
C ILE A 35 -11.40 -5.33 -7.44
N ASN A 36 -11.51 -6.48 -6.76
CA ASN A 36 -12.23 -6.58 -5.50
C ASN A 36 -11.39 -6.12 -4.30
N LYS A 37 -10.07 -6.30 -4.34
CA LYS A 37 -9.19 -6.13 -3.17
C LYS A 37 -8.31 -4.88 -3.22
N TYR A 38 -7.93 -4.41 -4.42
CA TYR A 38 -6.85 -3.44 -4.59
C TYR A 38 -7.22 -2.23 -5.46
N ALA A 39 -8.12 -2.37 -6.43
CA ALA A 39 -8.55 -1.25 -7.25
C ALA A 39 -9.14 -0.12 -6.39
N MET A 40 -8.64 1.10 -6.56
CA MET A 40 -9.10 2.23 -5.77
C MET A 40 -10.57 2.55 -6.05
N LYS A 41 -11.34 2.69 -4.98
CA LYS A 41 -12.72 3.16 -5.00
C LYS A 41 -12.87 4.40 -4.14
N ASN A 42 -13.82 5.26 -4.50
CA ASN A 42 -14.25 6.34 -3.62
C ASN A 42 -15.28 5.84 -2.58
N LYS A 43 -15.78 6.76 -1.75
CA LYS A 43 -16.78 6.45 -0.71
C LYS A 43 -18.12 5.94 -1.25
N ASN A 44 -18.44 6.24 -2.51
CA ASN A 44 -19.65 5.78 -3.18
C ASN A 44 -19.46 4.40 -3.84
N GLY A 45 -18.26 3.82 -3.76
CA GLY A 45 -17.93 2.54 -4.38
C GLY A 45 -17.54 2.64 -5.86
N GLU A 46 -17.39 3.85 -6.40
CA GLU A 46 -17.03 4.10 -7.80
C GLU A 46 -15.53 3.89 -8.01
N PHE A 47 -15.15 3.24 -9.11
CA PHE A 47 -13.75 2.95 -9.42
C PHE A 47 -13.01 4.20 -9.91
N LEU A 48 -11.85 4.46 -9.32
CA LEU A 48 -10.94 5.54 -9.71
C LEU A 48 -9.70 5.03 -10.46
N GLU A 49 -9.53 3.71 -10.52
CA GLU A 49 -8.45 3.02 -11.25
C GLU A 49 -9.06 1.97 -12.17
N SER A 50 -8.50 1.86 -13.38
CA SER A 50 -9.00 0.91 -14.38
C SER A 50 -8.12 -0.33 -14.53
N THR A 51 -6.83 -0.23 -14.24
CA THR A 51 -5.86 -1.32 -14.43
C THR A 51 -4.83 -1.39 -13.31
N PRO A 52 -4.24 -2.57 -13.01
CA PRO A 52 -3.10 -2.69 -12.10
C PRO A 52 -1.95 -1.71 -12.42
N HIS A 53 -1.74 -1.36 -13.69
CA HIS A 53 -0.78 -0.32 -14.09
C HIS A 53 -1.03 1.03 -13.39
N ASN A 54 -2.29 1.47 -13.24
CA ASN A 54 -2.61 2.71 -12.53
C ASN A 54 -2.23 2.61 -11.04
N MET A 55 -2.48 1.47 -10.41
CA MET A 55 -2.07 1.20 -9.04
C MET A 55 -0.55 1.25 -8.90
N HIS A 56 0.21 0.64 -9.82
CA HIS A 56 1.67 0.71 -9.82
C HIS A 56 2.17 2.16 -9.94
N GLN A 57 1.58 2.96 -10.82
CA GLN A 57 1.90 4.38 -10.96
C GLN A 57 1.64 5.14 -9.65
N ARG A 58 0.45 4.97 -9.05
CA ARG A 58 0.10 5.59 -7.77
C ARG A 58 1.12 5.28 -6.68
N MET A 59 1.49 4.00 -6.54
CA MET A 59 2.46 3.60 -5.52
C MET A 59 3.84 4.21 -5.79
N ALA A 60 4.29 4.18 -7.06
CA ALA A 60 5.58 4.74 -7.45
C ALA A 60 5.67 6.24 -7.16
N THR A 61 4.61 7.01 -7.43
CA THR A 61 4.55 8.45 -7.12
C THR A 61 4.75 8.72 -5.63
N GLU A 62 4.12 7.95 -4.74
CA GLU A 62 4.26 8.14 -3.29
C GLU A 62 5.64 7.73 -2.75
N PHE A 63 6.23 6.65 -3.26
CA PHE A 63 7.60 6.28 -2.93
C PHE A 63 8.60 7.33 -3.44
N ALA A 64 8.44 7.80 -4.67
CA ALA A 64 9.28 8.83 -5.26
C ALA A 64 9.18 10.15 -4.49
N ARG A 65 7.99 10.51 -3.99
CA ARG A 65 7.78 11.67 -3.13
C ARG A 65 8.63 11.60 -1.86
N ILE A 66 8.82 10.41 -1.28
CA ILE A 66 9.72 10.21 -0.14
C ILE A 66 11.17 10.21 -0.56
N GLU A 67 11.54 9.49 -1.64
CA GLU A 67 12.93 9.43 -2.13
C GLU A 67 13.48 10.83 -2.46
N LYS A 68 12.66 11.72 -3.03
CA LYS A 68 13.01 13.13 -3.32
C LYS A 68 13.55 13.88 -2.10
N LYS A 69 13.14 13.51 -0.87
CA LYS A 69 13.64 14.14 0.37
C LYS A 69 15.12 13.84 0.65
N TYR A 70 15.70 12.85 -0.02
CA TYR A 70 17.08 12.40 0.16
C TYR A 70 18.00 12.79 -1.00
N LEU A 71 17.47 13.44 -2.03
CA LEU A 71 18.27 13.95 -3.14
C LEU A 71 19.22 15.05 -2.65
N GLY A 72 20.51 14.95 -3.00
CA GLY A 72 21.51 15.96 -2.66
C GLY A 72 21.89 16.08 -1.17
N LYS A 73 21.39 15.20 -0.30
CA LYS A 73 21.76 15.18 1.12
C LYS A 73 22.99 14.30 1.35
N GLY A 74 23.92 14.76 2.20
CA GLY A 74 25.02 13.94 2.69
C GLY A 74 24.45 12.73 3.43
N LYS A 75 24.69 11.53 2.91
CA LYS A 75 24.27 10.27 3.53
C LYS A 75 25.34 9.88 4.54
N SER A 76 24.98 9.66 5.81
CA SER A 76 25.86 8.89 6.68
C SER A 76 26.02 7.51 6.08
N THR A 77 27.26 7.13 5.79
CA THR A 77 27.60 5.82 5.22
C THR A 77 27.95 4.79 6.31
N GLU A 78 27.97 5.23 7.56
CA GLU A 78 28.25 4.39 8.72
C GLU A 78 27.10 3.40 8.93
N GLY A 79 27.44 2.13 9.14
CA GLY A 79 26.45 1.05 9.27
C GLY A 79 25.73 0.63 7.97
N LEU A 80 25.97 1.29 6.84
CA LEU A 80 25.37 0.87 5.56
C LEU A 80 26.10 -0.32 4.93
N SER A 81 25.35 -1.16 4.21
CA SER A 81 25.90 -2.24 3.38
C SER A 81 26.71 -1.72 2.19
N VAL A 82 27.48 -2.58 1.51
CA VAL A 82 28.26 -2.22 0.30
C VAL A 82 27.36 -1.58 -0.76
N TYR A 83 26.16 -2.14 -0.97
CA TYR A 83 25.16 -1.55 -1.87
C TYR A 83 24.64 -0.21 -1.34
N GLY A 84 24.28 -0.13 -0.05
CA GLY A 84 23.75 1.10 0.57
C GLY A 84 24.71 2.29 0.46
N LYS A 85 26.02 2.05 0.56
CA LYS A 85 27.07 3.07 0.40
C LYS A 85 27.14 3.64 -1.02
N LYS A 86 26.76 2.86 -2.03
CA LYS A 86 26.81 3.23 -3.46
C LYS A 86 25.43 3.45 -4.07
N ARG A 87 24.35 3.34 -3.28
CA ARG A 87 22.98 3.44 -3.78
C ARG A 87 22.72 4.85 -4.32
N GLU A 88 22.47 4.91 -5.61
CA GLU A 88 22.07 6.11 -6.31
C GLU A 88 20.61 6.49 -6.00
N PHE A 89 20.23 7.69 -6.42
CA PHE A 89 18.85 8.16 -6.29
C PHE A 89 17.90 7.28 -7.10
N LEU A 90 16.81 6.84 -6.49
CA LEU A 90 15.82 6.00 -7.16
C LEU A 90 14.69 6.84 -7.75
N SER A 91 14.72 7.03 -9.08
CA SER A 91 13.70 7.83 -9.77
C SER A 91 12.31 7.18 -9.71
N GLU A 92 11.25 7.98 -9.91
CA GLU A 92 9.87 7.46 -9.97
C GLU A 92 9.70 6.38 -11.03
N GLN A 93 10.31 6.57 -12.21
CA GLN A 93 10.29 5.56 -13.27
C GLN A 93 10.99 4.27 -12.82
N ALA A 94 12.15 4.38 -12.18
CA ALA A 94 12.87 3.20 -11.69
C ALA A 94 12.04 2.44 -10.63
N ILE A 95 11.35 3.15 -9.74
CA ILE A 95 10.43 2.56 -8.77
C ILE A 95 9.25 1.88 -9.47
N PHE A 96 8.65 2.56 -10.46
CA PHE A 96 7.55 2.01 -11.23
C PHE A 96 7.92 0.71 -11.92
N GLU A 97 9.08 0.64 -12.60
CA GLU A 97 9.55 -0.57 -13.27
C GLU A 97 9.78 -1.76 -12.30
N MET A 98 10.05 -1.50 -11.02
CA MET A 98 10.14 -2.58 -10.02
C MET A 98 8.78 -3.19 -9.69
N PHE A 99 7.71 -2.39 -9.74
CA PHE A 99 6.34 -2.86 -9.47
C PHE A 99 5.63 -3.39 -10.72
N LYS A 100 6.01 -2.88 -11.89
CA LYS A 100 5.40 -3.20 -13.18
C LYS A 100 5.36 -4.71 -13.41
N ASP A 101 4.20 -5.18 -13.89
CA ASP A 101 3.93 -6.57 -14.24
C ASP A 101 4.16 -7.56 -13.08
N PHE A 102 4.20 -7.06 -11.83
CA PHE A 102 4.52 -7.85 -10.63
C PHE A 102 5.83 -8.67 -10.74
N LYS A 103 6.73 -8.25 -11.63
CA LYS A 103 7.87 -9.08 -12.06
C LYS A 103 8.96 -9.19 -11.01
N TYR A 104 9.32 -8.07 -10.39
CA TYR A 104 10.43 -8.01 -9.43
C TYR A 104 9.94 -7.85 -8.00
N ILE A 105 8.91 -7.04 -7.79
CA ILE A 105 8.34 -6.77 -6.47
C ILE A 105 6.83 -6.92 -6.52
N ILE A 106 6.31 -7.73 -5.61
CA ILE A 106 4.88 -7.82 -5.30
C ILE A 106 4.67 -7.08 -3.97
N PRO A 107 4.07 -5.87 -3.98
CA PRO A 107 3.84 -5.13 -2.74
C PRO A 107 2.83 -5.84 -1.85
N GLN A 108 2.89 -5.59 -0.54
CA GLN A 108 1.91 -6.13 0.40
C GLN A 108 0.51 -5.56 0.11
N GLY A 109 -0.52 -6.33 0.46
CA GLY A 109 -1.91 -6.00 0.12
C GLY A 109 -2.39 -4.63 0.62
N SER A 110 -1.96 -4.19 1.80
CA SER A 110 -2.36 -2.87 2.33
C SER A 110 -1.66 -1.74 1.58
N VAL A 111 -0.41 -1.93 1.17
CA VAL A 111 0.31 -0.98 0.32
C VAL A 111 -0.41 -0.86 -1.04
N MET A 112 -0.75 -1.98 -1.67
CA MET A 112 -1.48 -2.00 -2.93
C MET A 112 -2.83 -1.27 -2.85
N SER A 113 -3.64 -1.53 -1.80
CA SER A 113 -4.97 -0.90 -1.68
C SER A 113 -4.95 0.56 -1.21
N SER A 114 -3.94 0.97 -0.44
CA SER A 114 -4.04 2.17 0.39
C SER A 114 -2.93 3.20 0.18
N LEU A 115 -1.76 2.84 -0.35
CA LEU A 115 -0.69 3.82 -0.60
C LEU A 115 -1.14 4.83 -1.65
N GLY A 116 -1.25 6.12 -1.28
CA GLY A 116 -1.76 7.16 -2.19
C GLY A 116 -3.29 7.18 -2.36
N ASN A 117 -4.03 6.36 -1.60
CA ASN A 117 -5.49 6.40 -1.59
C ASN A 117 -5.98 7.41 -0.54
N LYS A 118 -6.63 8.49 -0.99
CA LYS A 118 -7.19 9.54 -0.10
C LYS A 118 -8.62 9.27 0.36
N ASN A 119 -9.26 8.21 -0.14
CA ASN A 119 -10.66 7.89 0.13
C ASN A 119 -10.85 6.96 1.34
N THR A 120 -9.78 6.33 1.82
CA THR A 120 -9.83 5.32 2.89
C THR A 120 -8.70 5.55 3.88
N ILE A 121 -9.01 5.48 5.17
CA ILE A 121 -7.99 5.48 6.23
C ILE A 121 -7.63 4.02 6.52
N ALA A 122 -6.38 3.65 6.22
CA ALA A 122 -5.83 2.32 6.48
C ALA A 122 -4.36 2.41 6.86
N SER A 123 -3.84 1.36 7.48
CA SER A 123 -2.41 1.23 7.72
C SER A 123 -1.68 0.82 6.44
N LEU A 124 -0.48 1.33 6.22
CA LEU A 124 0.44 0.84 5.19
C LEU A 124 1.34 -0.30 5.71
N SER A 125 1.32 -0.55 7.03
CA SER A 125 1.98 -1.68 7.66
C SER A 125 1.00 -2.83 7.79
N ASN A 126 1.41 -4.02 7.34
CA ASN A 126 0.60 -5.23 7.44
C ASN A 126 0.84 -5.99 8.73
N CYS A 127 2.09 -6.09 9.20
CA CYS A 127 2.45 -6.92 10.35
C CYS A 127 2.78 -6.04 11.56
N VAL A 128 2.09 -6.24 12.66
CA VAL A 128 2.31 -5.52 13.92
C VAL A 128 2.42 -6.53 15.06
N VAL A 129 3.31 -6.26 16.01
CA VAL A 129 3.36 -6.98 17.27
C VAL A 129 3.02 -5.97 18.36
N VAL A 130 2.00 -6.29 19.16
CA VAL A 130 1.64 -5.48 20.34
C VAL A 130 2.37 -6.00 21.57
N PRO A 131 2.55 -5.17 22.61
CA PRO A 131 3.17 -5.63 23.86
C PRO A 131 2.45 -6.84 24.47
N PRO A 132 3.13 -7.64 25.32
CA PRO A 132 2.50 -8.73 26.05
C PRO A 132 1.29 -8.26 26.88
N VAL A 133 0.30 -9.14 27.01
CA VAL A 133 -0.91 -8.82 27.79
C VAL A 133 -0.56 -8.68 29.27
N TYR A 134 -1.15 -7.69 29.95
CA TYR A 134 -1.04 -7.59 31.41
C TYR A 134 -2.04 -8.55 32.07
N ASP A 135 -1.61 -9.28 33.11
CA ASP A 135 -2.45 -10.22 33.87
C ASP A 135 -3.53 -9.53 34.72
N SER A 136 -4.55 -9.02 34.05
CA SER A 136 -5.72 -8.40 34.67
C SER A 136 -6.84 -8.29 33.64
N TYR A 137 -8.09 -8.26 34.11
CA TYR A 137 -9.23 -7.97 33.23
C TYR A 137 -9.02 -6.68 32.43
N GLY A 138 -8.55 -5.61 33.09
CA GLY A 138 -8.25 -4.34 32.43
C GLY A 138 -7.17 -4.46 31.35
N GLY A 139 -6.12 -5.25 31.59
CA GLY A 139 -5.05 -5.53 30.63
C GLY A 139 -5.51 -6.30 29.40
N ILE A 140 -6.39 -7.29 29.60
CA ILE A 140 -7.04 -8.05 28.52
C ILE A 140 -7.86 -7.10 27.64
N PHE A 141 -8.75 -6.29 28.24
CA PHE A 141 -9.59 -5.34 27.48
C PHE A 141 -8.80 -4.22 26.81
N TYR A 142 -7.71 -3.76 27.43
CA TYR A 142 -6.81 -2.79 26.80
C TYR A 142 -6.16 -3.37 25.54
N THR A 143 -5.69 -4.61 25.60
CA THR A 143 -5.09 -5.29 24.44
C THR A 143 -6.14 -5.53 23.35
N ASP A 144 -7.34 -5.97 23.71
CA ASP A 144 -8.47 -6.13 22.78
C ASP A 144 -8.75 -4.83 21.99
N GLN A 145 -8.80 -3.69 22.68
CA GLN A 145 -9.01 -2.40 22.03
C GLN A 145 -7.92 -2.08 21.00
N GLN A 146 -6.64 -2.38 21.31
CA GLN A 146 -5.54 -2.18 20.36
C GLN A 146 -5.69 -3.08 19.13
N LEU A 147 -6.00 -4.36 19.34
CA LEU A 147 -6.25 -5.33 18.26
C LEU A 147 -7.38 -4.85 17.34
N ALA A 148 -8.51 -4.44 17.91
CA ALA A 148 -9.67 -3.95 17.16
C ALA A 148 -9.30 -2.74 16.28
N GLN A 149 -8.54 -1.77 16.80
CA GLN A 149 -8.11 -0.61 16.04
C GLN A 149 -7.16 -0.97 14.89
N LEU A 150 -6.26 -1.93 15.10
CA LEU A 150 -5.30 -2.39 14.10
C LEU A 150 -5.99 -3.24 13.01
N PHE A 151 -6.87 -4.17 13.38
CA PHE A 151 -7.63 -5.01 12.44
C PHE A 151 -8.52 -4.17 11.52
N LYS A 152 -9.22 -3.17 12.07
CA LYS A 152 -10.01 -2.22 11.28
C LYS A 152 -9.18 -1.50 10.19
N ARG A 153 -7.86 -1.37 10.40
CA ARG A 153 -6.91 -0.72 9.49
C ARG A 153 -6.11 -1.71 8.64
N ARG A 154 -6.53 -2.98 8.57
CA ARG A 154 -5.93 -4.08 7.77
C ARG A 154 -4.58 -4.59 8.26
N CYS A 155 -4.23 -4.36 9.53
CA CYS A 155 -3.05 -5.00 10.12
C CYS A 155 -3.39 -6.44 10.53
N GLY A 156 -2.47 -7.38 10.35
CA GLY A 156 -2.39 -8.60 11.13
C GLY A 156 -1.54 -8.34 12.38
N VAL A 157 -2.00 -8.82 13.52
CA VAL A 157 -1.40 -8.48 14.82
C VAL A 157 -1.05 -9.74 15.58
N GLY A 158 0.21 -9.83 16.02
CA GLY A 158 0.67 -10.83 16.98
C GLY A 158 0.65 -10.26 18.40
N VAL A 159 0.25 -11.08 19.37
CA VAL A 159 0.23 -10.76 20.79
C VAL A 159 0.84 -11.92 21.58
N ASP A 160 1.67 -11.60 22.56
CA ASP A 160 2.21 -12.57 23.51
C ASP A 160 1.24 -12.73 24.70
N LEU A 161 0.84 -13.96 24.96
CA LEU A 161 -0.12 -14.35 26.00
C LEU A 161 0.56 -14.99 27.22
N SER A 162 1.90 -15.10 27.23
CA SER A 162 2.65 -15.84 28.26
C SER A 162 2.53 -15.24 29.67
N ASN A 163 2.03 -14.01 29.79
CA ASN A 163 1.82 -13.31 31.04
C ASN A 163 0.42 -13.55 31.65
N LEU A 164 -0.50 -14.24 30.97
CA LEU A 164 -1.84 -14.55 31.46
C LEU A 164 -1.87 -15.78 32.38
#